data_AF-A0A658NJC3-F1
#
_entry.id   AF-A0A658NJC3-F1
#
_cell.length_a   1.000
_cell.length_b   1.000
_cell.length_c   1.000
_cell.angle_alpha   90.00
_cell.angle_beta   90.00
_cell.angle_gamma   90.00
#
_symmetry.space_group_name_H-M   'P 1'
#
loop_
_entity.id
_entity.type
_entity.pdbx_description
1 polymer ?
#
loop_
_entity_poly.entity_id
_entity_poly.type
_entity_poly.pdbx_seq_one_letter_code
_entity_poly.pdbx_strand_id
1 'polypeptide(L)' 'MTCAEAAAALAIGEAAQILARGGADIALAGAAEAKVNLTMLARQELLKRAVTNSNDAPERACRPFDADAAGLVLGEG' A
#
# COMPACT_ATOMS: atom_id res chain seq x y z
N MET A 1 -12.60 2.36 8.89
CA MET A 1 -12.03 3.53 8.21
C MET A 1 -11.15 3.03 7.06
N THR A 2 -11.44 3.36 5.79
CA THR A 2 -10.74 2.80 4.60
C THR A 2 -9.97 3.89 3.86
N CYS A 3 -8.89 4.39 4.46
CA CYS A 3 -8.05 5.47 3.90
C CYS A 3 -6.93 4.94 2.99
N ALA A 4 -7.27 4.11 2.00
CA ALA A 4 -6.33 3.56 1.01
C ALA A 4 -5.01 3.04 1.65
N GLU A 5 -3.85 3.49 1.18
CA GLU A 5 -2.52 3.03 1.65
C GLU A 5 -2.23 3.39 3.12
N ALA A 6 -2.97 4.34 3.71
CA ALA A 6 -2.82 4.72 5.11
C ALA A 6 -3.68 3.87 6.07
N ALA A 7 -4.53 2.98 5.55
CA ALA A 7 -5.49 2.24 6.37
C ALA A 7 -4.83 1.42 7.50
N ALA A 8 -3.71 0.75 7.22
CA ALA A 8 -2.99 -0.05 8.21
C ALA A 8 -2.46 0.80 9.37
N ALA A 9 -1.78 1.91 9.05
CA ALA A 9 -1.22 2.81 10.05
C ALA A 9 -2.31 3.43 10.94
N LEU A 10 -3.44 3.79 10.34
CA LEU A 10 -4.59 4.30 11.09
C LEU A 10 -5.23 3.23 11.98
N ALA A 11 -5.41 2.00 11.48
CA ALA A 11 -5.95 0.90 12.29
C ALA A 11 -5.07 0.61 13.51
N ILE A 12 -3.76 0.59 13.32
CA ILE A 12 -2.79 0.41 14.42
C ILE A 12 -2.81 1.61 15.37
N GLY A 13 -2.84 2.85 14.84
CA GLY A 13 -2.90 4.06 15.65
C GLY A 13 -4.18 4.15 16.49
N GLU A 14 -5.33 3.78 15.93
CA GLU A 14 -6.61 3.73 16.63
C GLU A 14 -6.58 2.69 17.75
N ALA A 15 -6.09 1.48 17.46
CA ALA A 15 -5.91 0.44 18.47
C ALA A 15 -4.99 0.89 19.61
N ALA A 16 -3.86 1.53 19.30
CA ALA A 16 -2.96 2.08 20.30
C ALA A 16 -3.62 3.15 21.19
N GLN A 17 -4.46 4.02 20.60
CA GLN A 17 -5.21 5.03 21.36
C GLN A 17 -6.27 4.41 22.27
N ILE A 18 -6.96 3.36 21.81
CA ILE A 18 -7.95 2.63 22.63
C ILE A 18 -7.27 2.00 23.84
N LEU A 19 -6.15 1.30 23.63
CA LEU A 19 -5.36 0.69 24.70
C LEU A 19 -4.86 1.74 25.70
N ALA A 20 -4.30 2.85 25.21
CA ALA A 20 -3.76 3.93 26.05
C ALA A 20 -4.84 4.60 26.95
N ARG A 21 -6.10 4.60 26.50
CA ARG A 21 -7.24 5.13 27.28
C ARG A 21 -7.85 4.11 28.23
N GLY A 22 -7.31 2.88 28.29
CA GLY A 22 -7.89 1.78 29.06
C GLY A 22 -9.20 1.25 28.49
N GLY A 23 -9.47 1.50 27.20
CA GLY A 23 -10.69 1.02 26.53
C GLY A 23 -10.64 -0.45 26.12
N ALA A 24 -9.46 -1.07 26.16
CA ALA A 24 -9.23 -2.49 25.96
C ALA A 24 -7.89 -2.90 26.59
N ASP A 25 -7.72 -4.18 26.92
CA ASP A 25 -6.45 -4.75 27.39
C ASP A 25 -5.59 -5.30 26.24
N ILE A 26 -6.26 -5.75 25.17
CA ILE A 26 -5.64 -6.37 23.98
C ILE A 26 -6.39 -5.90 22.74
N ALA A 27 -5.65 -5.62 21.66
CA ALA A 27 -6.22 -5.29 20.36
C ALA A 27 -5.49 -6.02 19.22
N LEU A 28 -6.23 -6.52 18.24
CA LEU A 28 -5.70 -7.01 16.97
C LEU A 28 -5.95 -5.93 15.90
N ALA A 29 -4.88 -5.43 15.29
CA ALA A 29 -4.95 -4.40 14.27
C ALA A 29 -4.04 -4.74 13.08
N GLY A 30 -4.45 -4.31 11.89
CA GLY A 30 -3.73 -4.56 10.64
C GLY A 30 -4.57 -4.12 9.44
N ALA A 31 -4.14 -4.54 8.26
CA ALA A 31 -4.88 -4.39 7.00
C ALA A 31 -4.57 -5.57 6.08
N ALA A 32 -5.41 -5.76 5.07
CA ALA A 32 -5.22 -6.71 3.99
C ALA A 32 -5.76 -6.12 2.69
N GLU A 33 -5.17 -6.51 1.56
CA GLU A 33 -5.48 -5.98 0.24
C GLU A 33 -5.22 -7.01 -0.88
N ALA A 34 -6.11 -7.03 -1.88
CA ALA A 34 -6.05 -7.92 -3.03
C ALA A 34 -6.19 -7.11 -4.34
N LYS A 35 -5.26 -6.16 -4.53
CA LYS A 35 -5.30 -5.17 -5.61
C LYS A 35 -4.54 -5.58 -6.88
N VAL A 36 -3.97 -6.77 -6.94
CA VAL A 36 -3.34 -7.30 -8.16
C VAL A 36 -4.42 -7.87 -9.07
N ASN A 37 -5.19 -6.99 -9.71
CA ASN A 37 -6.20 -7.34 -10.69
C ASN A 37 -6.18 -6.37 -11.88
N LEU A 38 -6.78 -6.79 -13.00
CA LEU A 38 -6.71 -6.05 -14.26
C LEU A 38 -7.27 -4.63 -14.14
N THR A 39 -8.39 -4.46 -13.44
CA THR A 39 -9.04 -3.15 -13.26
C THR A 39 -8.13 -2.20 -12.49
N MET A 40 -7.48 -2.68 -11.44
CA MET A 40 -6.56 -1.86 -10.64
C MET A 40 -5.29 -1.53 -11.42
N LEU A 41 -4.72 -2.49 -12.14
CA LEU A 41 -3.55 -2.26 -13.00
C LEU A 41 -3.86 -1.17 -14.05
N ALA A 42 -4.96 -1.33 -14.80
CA ALA A 42 -5.38 -0.36 -15.81
C ALA A 42 -5.62 1.03 -15.20
N ARG A 43 -6.21 1.10 -14.00
CA ARG A 43 -6.39 2.37 -13.28
C ARG A 43 -5.05 3.03 -12.94
N GLN A 44 -4.09 2.27 -12.41
CA GLN A 44 -2.79 2.85 -12.03
C GLN A 44 -1.96 3.26 -13.25
N GLU A 45 -2.05 2.54 -14.36
CA GLU A 45 -1.44 2.96 -15.64
C GLU A 45 -2.07 4.24 -16.18
N LEU A 46 -3.41 4.34 -16.23
CA LEU A 46 -4.10 5.54 -16.71
C LEU A 46 -3.79 6.77 -15.85
N LEU A 47 -3.58 6.56 -14.55
CA LEU A 47 -3.15 7.61 -13.61
C LEU A 47 -1.63 7.89 -13.67
N LYS A 48 -0.87 7.18 -14.51
CA LYS A 48 0.59 7.26 -14.64
C LYS A 48 1.32 7.03 -13.32
N ARG A 49 0.79 6.12 -12.50
CA ARG A 49 1.35 5.76 -11.19
C ARG A 49 2.13 4.46 -11.24
N ALA A 50 1.73 3.51 -12.09
CA ALA A 50 2.42 2.23 -12.23
C ALA A 50 3.72 2.36 -13.05
N VAL A 51 4.74 1.58 -12.70
CA VAL A 51 5.92 1.37 -13.55
C VAL A 51 5.50 0.56 -14.78
N THR A 52 5.81 1.06 -15.99
CA THR A 52 5.47 0.39 -17.26
C THR A 52 6.67 0.12 -18.16
N ASN A 53 7.86 0.63 -17.81
CA ASN A 53 9.07 0.62 -18.64
C ASN A 53 10.21 -0.28 -18.12
N SER A 54 9.92 -1.16 -17.15
CA SER A 54 10.91 -2.06 -16.52
C SER A 54 10.53 -3.54 -16.65
N ASN A 55 9.71 -3.90 -17.65
CA ASN A 55 9.19 -5.26 -17.83
C ASN A 55 10.29 -6.29 -18.17
N ASP A 56 11.41 -5.85 -18.77
CA ASP A 56 12.55 -6.71 -19.10
C ASP A 56 13.48 -6.98 -17.90
N ALA A 57 13.34 -6.21 -16.82
CA ALA A 57 14.10 -6.36 -15.56
C ALA A 57 13.21 -6.02 -14.35
N PRO A 58 12.15 -6.81 -14.08
CA PRO A 58 11.12 -6.48 -13.09
C PRO A 58 11.66 -6.39 -11.66
N GLU A 59 12.71 -7.15 -11.33
CA GLU A 59 13.39 -7.13 -10.03
C GLU A 59 14.05 -5.78 -9.71
N ARG A 60 14.26 -4.93 -10.74
CA ARG A 60 14.83 -3.58 -10.61
C ARG A 60 13.78 -2.47 -10.72
N ALA A 61 12.49 -2.81 -10.86
CA ALA A 61 11.43 -1.84 -11.12
C ALA A 61 11.14 -0.96 -9.90
N CYS A 62 11.16 -1.52 -8.69
CA CYS A 62 10.97 -0.76 -7.45
C CYS A 62 12.28 -0.07 -7.04
N ARG A 63 12.38 1.24 -7.27
CA ARG A 63 13.57 2.05 -6.96
C ARG A 63 13.20 3.40 -6.31
N PRO A 64 12.74 3.41 -5.04
CA PRO A 64 12.33 4.64 -4.37
C PRO A 64 13.44 5.69 -4.36
N PHE A 65 13.10 6.94 -4.66
CA PHE A 65 14.00 8.11 -4.66
C PHE A 65 15.14 8.09 -5.70
N ASP A 66 15.19 7.09 -6.57
CA ASP A 66 16.11 7.04 -7.69
C ASP A 66 15.75 8.08 -8.76
N ALA A 67 16.75 8.64 -9.45
CA ALA A 67 16.54 9.64 -10.49
C ALA A 67 15.70 9.10 -11.67
N ASP A 68 15.82 7.80 -11.95
CA ASP A 68 15.10 7.11 -13.02
C ASP A 68 13.86 6.37 -12.48
N ALA A 69 13.36 6.71 -11.29
CA ALA A 69 12.14 6.12 -10.75
C ALA A 69 10.92 6.46 -11.62
N ALA A 70 10.22 5.43 -12.10
CA ALA A 70 9.15 5.57 -13.09
C ALA A 70 7.73 5.29 -12.53
N GLY A 71 7.58 5.11 -11.22
CA GLY A 71 6.29 4.85 -10.57
C GLY A 71 6.36 3.83 -9.45
N LEU A 72 5.20 3.26 -9.10
CA LEU A 72 5.03 2.19 -8.12
C LEU A 72 4.89 0.81 -8.80
N VAL A 73 5.29 -0.23 -8.07
CA VAL A 73 5.00 -1.62 -8.40
C VAL A 73 3.79 -2.05 -7.59
N LEU A 74 2.78 -2.65 -8.24
CA LEU A 74 1.59 -3.14 -7.55
C LEU A 74 1.91 -4.43 -6.78
N GLY A 75 1.32 -4.58 -5.59
CA GLY A 75 1.42 -5.77 -4.76
C GLY A 75 0.11 -6.06 -4.03
N GLU A 76 0.08 -7.19 -3.34
CA GLU A 76 -1.03 -7.69 -2.53
C GLU A 76 -0.51 -8.27 -1.21
N GLY A 77 -1.38 -8.33 -0.20
CA GLY A 77 -1.04 -8.77 1.16
C GLY A 77 -1.99 -8.25 2.22
#